data_AF-A0A0F9DSJ0-F1
#
_entry.id   AF-A0A0F9DSJ0-F1
#
_cell.length_a   1.000
_cell.length_b   1.000
_cell.length_c   1.000
_cell.angle_alpha   90.00
_cell.angle_beta   90.00
_cell.angle_gamma   90.00
#
_symmetry.space_group_name_H-M   'P 1'
#
loop_
_entity.id
_entity.type
_entity.pdbx_description
1 polymer ?
#
loop_
_entity_poly.entity_id
_entity_poly.type
_entity_poly.pdbx_seq_one_letter_code
_entity_poly.pdbx_strand_id
1 'polypeptide(L)' 'LDEALEITRGDVADSLNGLPPVKMHCSNLAADGLHIAIKEYREKKNKK' A
#
# COMPACT_ATOMS: atom_id res chain seq x y z
N LEU A 1 -5.93 9.34 -6.35
CA LEU A 1 -5.96 8.30 -5.29
C LEU A 1 -6.22 6.91 -5.86
N ASP A 2 -6.82 6.80 -7.04
CA ASP A 2 -7.04 5.49 -7.68
C ASP A 2 -5.72 4.85 -8.13
N GLU A 3 -4.79 5.62 -8.72
CA GLU A 3 -3.43 5.14 -9.03
C GLU A 3 -2.70 4.60 -7.79
N ALA A 4 -2.89 5.23 -6.63
CA ALA A 4 -2.26 4.77 -5.39
C ALA A 4 -2.86 3.46 -4.84
N LEU A 5 -4.06 3.06 -5.30
CA LEU A 5 -4.67 1.76 -4.98
C LEU A 5 -4.15 0.63 -5.90
N GLU A 6 -3.47 0.98 -6.99
CA GLU A 6 -2.84 0.00 -7.88
C GLU A 6 -1.47 -0.47 -7.34
N ILE A 7 -0.91 0.23 -6.35
CA ILE A 7 0.38 -0.10 -5.74
C ILE A 7 0.27 -1.44 -5.01
N THR A 8 1.02 -2.42 -5.48
CA THR A 8 1.10 -3.74 -4.88
C THR A 8 2.31 -3.87 -3.95
N ARG A 9 2.30 -4.94 -3.14
CA ARG A 9 3.49 -5.40 -2.40
C ARG A 9 4.73 -5.60 -3.31
N GLY A 10 4.50 -5.94 -4.59
CA GLY A 10 5.54 -6.21 -5.58
C GLY A 10 6.21 -4.92 -5.98
N ASP A 11 5.40 -3.91 -6.35
CA ASP A 11 5.89 -2.58 -6.72
C ASP A 11 6.72 -1.95 -5.60
N VAL A 12 6.31 -2.14 -4.35
CA VAL A 12 7.07 -1.68 -3.17
C VAL A 12 8.42 -2.41 -3.05
N ALA A 13 8.45 -3.73 -3.24
CA ALA A 13 9.70 -4.50 -3.19
C ALA A 13 10.62 -4.15 -4.37
N ASP A 14 10.08 -4.02 -5.57
CA ASP A 14 10.82 -3.72 -6.80
C ASP A 14 11.43 -2.32 -6.75
N SER A 15 10.69 -1.35 -6.19
CA SER A 15 11.19 0.01 -5.94
C SER A 15 12.38 0.05 -4.97
N LEU A 16 12.54 -0.98 -4.13
CA LEU A 16 13.68 -1.16 -3.23
C LEU A 16 14.80 -2.02 -3.84
N ASN A 17 14.74 -2.29 -5.15
CA ASN A 17 15.61 -3.23 -5.85
C ASN A 17 15.54 -4.66 -5.29
N GLY A 18 14.35 -5.05 -4.82
CA GLY A 18 14.06 -6.34 -4.21
C GLY A 18 14.25 -6.35 -2.69
N LEU A 19 13.71 -7.40 -2.06
CA LEU A 19 13.85 -7.63 -0.63
C LEU A 19 14.23 -9.10 -0.39
N PRO A 20 15.04 -9.39 0.64
CA PRO A 20 15.28 -10.78 1.03
C PRO A 20 13.95 -11.42 1.50
N PRO A 21 13.75 -12.74 1.30
CA PRO A 21 12.46 -13.41 1.57
C PRO A 21 11.87 -13.12 2.96
N VAL A 22 12.72 -13.07 4.00
CA VAL A 22 12.31 -12.79 5.38
C VAL A 22 11.75 -11.37 5.58
N LYS A 23 12.10 -10.41 4.72
CA LYS A 23 11.63 -9.01 4.78
C LYS A 23 10.52 -8.70 3.78
N MET A 24 10.07 -9.67 2.96
CA MET A 24 8.97 -9.46 2.01
C MET A 24 7.65 -9.09 2.71
N HIS A 25 7.43 -9.52 3.94
CA HIS A 25 6.25 -9.09 4.70
C HIS A 25 6.18 -7.58 4.90
N CYS A 26 7.32 -6.88 4.94
CA CYS A 26 7.35 -5.43 5.10
C CYS A 26 6.74 -4.70 3.89
N SER A 27 6.85 -5.26 2.68
CA SER A 27 6.22 -4.65 1.50
C SER A 27 4.70 -4.87 1.48
N ASN A 28 4.21 -6.01 2.01
CA ASN A 28 2.78 -6.20 2.25
C ASN A 28 2.24 -5.15 3.22
N LEU A 29 2.90 -4.99 4.37
CA LEU A 29 2.48 -4.04 5.40
C LEU A 29 2.37 -2.61 4.86
N ALA A 30 3.32 -2.19 4.03
CA ALA A 30 3.32 -0.87 3.41
C ALA A 30 2.13 -0.68 2.44
N ALA A 31 1.92 -1.62 1.51
CA ALA A 31 0.82 -1.53 0.55
C ALA A 31 -0.56 -1.60 1.23
N ASP A 32 -0.72 -2.48 2.21
CA ASP A 32 -1.96 -2.61 2.98
C ASP A 32 -2.26 -1.33 3.77
N GLY A 33 -1.25 -0.76 4.44
CA GLY A 33 -1.39 0.49 5.18
C GLY A 33 -1.82 1.66 4.30
N LEU A 34 -1.24 1.76 3.10
CA LEU A 34 -1.63 2.77 2.11
C LEU A 34 -3.10 2.61 1.68
N HIS A 35 -3.52 1.40 1.34
CA HIS A 35 -4.90 1.12 0.91
C HIS A 35 -5.92 1.43 2.01
N ILE A 36 -5.62 1.05 3.26
CA ILE A 36 -6.47 1.34 4.42
C ILE A 36 -6.60 2.86 4.62
N ALA A 37 -5.50 3.60 4.58
CA ALA A 37 -5.53 5.06 4.74
C ALA A 37 -6.38 5.75 3.66
N ILE A 38 -6.28 5.30 2.39
CA ILE A 38 -7.09 5.82 1.29
C ILE A 38 -8.58 5.51 1.51
N LYS A 39 -8.90 4.29 1.92
CA LYS A 39 -10.28 3.88 2.23
C LYS A 39 -10.86 4.74 3.35
N GLU A 40 -10.15 4.89 4.47
CA GLU A 40 -10.58 5.73 5.58
C GLU A 40 -10.81 7.19 5.16
N TYR A 41 -9.91 7.74 4.34
CA TYR A 41 -10.05 9.09 3.82
C TYR A 41 -11.33 9.26 2.99
N ARG A 42 -11.62 8.32 2.08
CA ARG A 42 -12.85 8.32 1.26
C ARG A 42 -14.10 8.20 2.12
N GLU A 43 -14.10 7.31 3.11
CA GLU A 43 -15.20 7.14 4.06
C GLU A 43 -15.46 8.41 4.87
N LYS A 44 -14.40 9.04 5.40
CA LYS A 44 -14.51 10.32 6.14
C LYS A 44 -15.00 11.46 5.25
N LYS A 45 -14.58 11.50 3.98
CA LYS A 45 -15.04 12.51 3.00
C LYS A 45 -16.52 12.35 2.63
N ASN A 46 -17.03 11.12 2.57
CA ASN A 46 -18.42 10.82 2.22
C ASN A 46 -19.40 10.94 3.40
N LYS A 47 -18.91 11.03 4.65
CA LYS A 47 -19.73 11.29 5.86
C LYS A 47 -20.05 12.78 6.08
N LYS A 48 -20.03 13.59 5.03
CA LYS A 48 -20.44 15.01 5.09
C LYS A 48 -21.94 15.15 4.94
#